data_AF-N6UEB9-F1
#
_entry.id   AF-N6UEB9-F1
#
_cell.length_a   1.000
_cell.length_b   1.000
_cell.length_c   1.000
_cell.angle_alpha   90.00
_cell.angle_beta   90.00
_cell.angle_gamma   90.00
#
_symmetry.space_group_name_H-M   'P 1'
#
loop_
_entity.id
_entity.type
_entity.pdbx_description
1 polymer ?
#
loop_
_entity_poly.entity_id
_entity_poly.type
_entity_poly.pdbx_seq_one_letter_code
_entity_poly.pdbx_strand_id
1 'polypeptide(L)' 'MINDRHKCKGTCDVHYISEDSRVHTNLGAMLHLNGKYKEAENSYKKALKLHPDDETTLTNLHRLYGIMT' A
#
# COMPACT_ATOMS: atom_id res chain seq x y z
N MET A 1 28.37 6.33 -7.44
CA MET A 1 27.15 7.01 -7.91
C MET A 1 25.99 6.02 -7.75
N ILE A 2 25.24 6.16 -6.67
CA ILE A 2 24.07 5.32 -6.40
C ILE A 2 22.96 5.82 -7.32
N ASN A 3 22.29 4.88 -7.97
CA ASN A 3 21.41 5.08 -9.12
C ASN A 3 20.04 5.62 -8.66
N ASP A 4 19.95 6.92 -8.41
CA ASP A 4 18.70 7.61 -8.09
C ASP A 4 17.79 7.63 -9.32
N ARG A 5 16.90 6.63 -9.41
CA ARG A 5 15.80 6.57 -10.38
C ARG A 5 14.70 7.59 -10.02
N HIS A 6 15.06 8.86 -9.90
CA HIS A 6 14.13 9.98 -9.96
C HIS A 6 13.68 10.14 -11.42
N LYS A 7 12.77 9.26 -11.84
CA LYS A 7 12.27 9.18 -13.21
C LYS A 7 11.34 10.36 -13.48
N CYS A 8 11.81 11.25 -14.36
CA CYS A 8 11.16 12.30 -15.16
C CYS A 8 9.86 12.96 -14.66
N LYS A 9 9.97 14.28 -14.45
CA LYS A 9 8.87 15.27 -14.44
C LYS A 9 8.17 15.32 -15.80
N GLY A 10 6.85 15.11 -15.84
CA GLY A 10 6.00 15.31 -17.01
C GLY A 10 4.53 15.26 -16.58
N THR A 11 3.74 16.21 -17.08
CA THR A 11 2.39 16.60 -16.61
C THR A 11 1.30 15.53 -16.73
N CYS A 12 0.23 15.72 -15.92
CA CYS A 12 -1.04 14.99 -15.80
C CYS A 12 -1.10 13.96 -14.65
N ASP A 13 -1.52 14.40 -13.47
CA ASP A 13 -2.09 13.63 -12.34
C ASP A 13 -1.52 12.23 -12.07
N VAL A 14 -0.20 12.06 -12.13
CA VAL A 14 0.42 10.82 -11.64
C VAL A 14 0.51 10.92 -10.13
N HIS A 15 -0.51 10.38 -9.47
CA HIS A 15 -0.55 10.13 -8.04
C HIS A 15 0.81 9.53 -7.62
N TYR A 16 1.66 10.32 -6.95
CA TYR A 16 3.05 9.99 -6.68
C TYR A 16 3.10 8.87 -5.63
N ILE A 17 2.88 7.62 -6.02
CA ILE A 17 2.88 6.51 -5.07
C ILE A 17 4.28 6.42 -4.45
N SER A 18 4.39 6.85 -3.19
CA SER A 18 5.62 6.70 -2.41
C SER A 18 5.98 5.22 -2.39
N GLU A 19 7.26 4.92 -2.62
CA GLU A 19 7.74 3.53 -2.56
C GLU A 19 7.42 2.89 -1.20
N ASP A 20 7.44 3.69 -0.12
CA ASP A 20 7.07 3.27 1.23
C ASP A 20 5.61 2.80 1.31
N SER A 21 4.70 3.43 0.55
CA SER A 21 3.30 3.02 0.51
C SER A 21 3.14 1.64 -0.10
N ARG A 22 3.76 1.41 -1.27
CA ARG A 22 3.69 0.10 -1.95
C ARG A 22 4.31 -1.00 -1.11
N VAL A 23 5.39 -0.71 -0.38
CA VAL A 23 6.01 -1.66 0.57
C VAL A 23 5.00 -2.05 1.65
N HIS A 24 4.31 -1.08 2.24
CA HIS A 24 3.28 -1.34 3.24
C HIS A 24 2.07 -2.10 2.67
N THR A 25 1.64 -1.80 1.44
CA THR A 25 0.57 -2.54 0.73
C THR A 25 0.95 -4.01 0.54
N ASN A 26 2.14 -4.28 0.02
CA ASN A 26 2.60 -5.65 -0.25
C ASN A 26 2.81 -6.44 1.04
N LEU A 27 3.39 -5.80 2.06
CA LEU A 27 3.53 -6.42 3.37
C LEU A 27 2.17 -6.78 3.97
N GLY A 28 1.19 -5.87 3.88
CA GLY A 28 -0.19 -6.14 4.30
C GLY A 28 -0.79 -7.34 3.57
N ALA A 29 -0.58 -7.45 2.25
CA ALA A 29 -1.05 -8.58 1.45
C ALA A 29 -0.43 -9.91 1.88
N MET A 30 0.88 -9.94 2.11
CA MET A 30 1.55 -11.14 2.61
C MET A 30 1.05 -11.55 3.99
N LEU A 31 0.88 -10.60 4.91
CA LEU A 31 0.37 -10.86 6.25
C LEU A 31 -1.08 -11.36 6.21
N HIS A 32 -1.91 -10.76 5.36
CA HIS A 32 -3.29 -11.16 5.12
C HIS A 32 -3.37 -12.61 4.64
N LEU A 33 -2.58 -12.97 3.62
CA LEU A 33 -2.50 -14.35 3.12
C LEU A 33 -1.99 -15.34 4.18
N ASN A 34 -1.18 -14.87 5.13
CA ASN A 34 -0.64 -15.70 6.21
C ASN A 34 -1.53 -15.73 7.47
N GLY A 35 -2.77 -15.26 7.39
CA GLY A 35 -3.71 -15.25 8.51
C GLY A 35 -3.40 -14.22 9.62
N LYS A 36 -2.40 -13.38 9.42
CA LYS A 36 -1.94 -12.35 10.38
C LYS A 36 -2.75 -11.07 10.22
N TYR A 37 -4.05 -11.15 10.49
CA TYR A 37 -5.00 -10.12 10.11
C TYR A 37 -4.77 -8.76 10.77
N LYS A 38 -4.41 -8.73 12.06
CA LYS A 38 -4.12 -7.48 12.78
C LYS A 38 -2.87 -6.78 12.24
N GLU A 39 -1.80 -7.52 11.93
CA GLU A 39 -0.61 -6.92 11.32
C GLU A 39 -0.85 -6.48 9.87
N ALA A 40 -1.69 -7.21 9.14
CA ALA A 40 -2.12 -6.84 7.79
C ALA A 40 -2.86 -5.51 7.78
N GLU A 41 -3.86 -5.35 8.66
CA GLU A 41 -4.63 -4.12 8.84
C GLU A 41 -3.72 -2.93 9.13
N ASN A 42 -2.77 -3.08 10.06
CA ASN A 42 -1.82 -2.04 10.40
C ASN A 42 -0.93 -1.64 9.22
N SER A 43 -0.52 -2.60 8.39
CA SER A 43 0.30 -2.33 7.20
C SER A 43 -0.50 -1.58 6.14
N TYR A 44 -1.72 -2.01 5.84
CA TYR A 44 -2.60 -1.29 4.92
C TYR A 44 -2.92 0.13 5.40
N LYS A 45 -3.19 0.32 6.70
CA LYS A 45 -3.39 1.66 7.28
C LYS A 45 -2.16 2.55 7.14
N LYS A 46 -0.95 2.01 7.23
CA LYS A 46 0.28 2.79 6.98
C LYS A 46 0.42 3.19 5.51
N ALA A 47 0.11 2.30 4.58
CA ALA A 47 0.06 2.63 3.16
C ALA A 47 -0.96 3.76 2.89
N LEU A 48 -2.18 3.64 3.42
CA LEU A 48 -3.22 4.67 3.26
C LEU A 48 -2.91 6.00 3.95
N LYS A 49 -2.06 6.03 4.98
CA LYS A 49 -1.56 7.31 5.53
C LYS A 49 -0.64 8.06 4.57
N LEU A 50 0.03 7.32 3.68
CA LEU A 50 0.94 7.88 2.68
C LEU A 50 0.20 8.20 1.38
N HIS A 51 -0.72 7.32 0.96
CA HIS A 51 -1.57 7.43 -0.23
C HIS A 51 -3.01 7.04 0.12
N PRO A 52 -3.81 7.99 0.62
CA PRO A 52 -5.18 7.74 1.10
C PRO A 52 -6.12 7.14 0.05
N ASP A 53 -5.82 7.39 -1.21
CA ASP A 53 -6.59 7.09 -2.41
C ASP A 53 -5.97 5.95 -3.25
N ASP A 54 -5.02 5.19 -2.68
CA ASP A 54 -4.52 3.96 -3.32
C ASP A 54 -5.60 2.87 -3.35
N GLU A 55 -6.28 2.76 -4.49
CA GLU A 55 -7.37 1.81 -4.75
C GLU A 55 -6.98 0.35 -4.44
N THR A 56 -5.71 0.00 -4.68
CA THR A 56 -5.19 -1.35 -4.42
C THR A 56 -5.22 -1.64 -2.91
N THR A 57 -4.70 -0.73 -2.09
CA THR A 57 -4.71 -0.87 -0.64
C THR A 57 -6.13 -0.84 -0.07
N LEU A 58 -7.00 0.04 -0.57
CA LEU A 58 -8.41 0.11 -0.14
C LEU A 58 -9.14 -1.21 -0.41
N THR A 59 -8.98 -1.77 -1.61
CA THR A 59 -9.57 -3.07 -1.99
C THR A 59 -9.06 -4.20 -1.09
N ASN A 60 -7.75 -4.23 -0.83
CA ASN A 60 -7.15 -5.24 0.03
C ASN A 60 -7.63 -5.14 1.48
N LEU A 61 -7.75 -3.92 2.02
CA LEU A 61 -8.25 -3.69 3.37
C LEU A 61 -9.73 -4.06 3.50
N HIS A 62 -10.55 -3.76 2.48
CA HIS A 62 -11.96 -4.17 2.45
C HIS A 62 -12.10 -5.70 2.49
N ARG A 63 -11.33 -6.41 1.67
CA ARG A 63 -11.29 -7.89 1.67
C ARG A 63 -10.85 -8.45 3.02
N LEU A 64 -9.85 -7.84 3.64
CA LEU A 64 -9.38 -8.23 4.97
C LEU A 64 -10.50 -8.13 6.00
N TYR A 65 -11.23 -7.02 6.03
CA TYR A 65 -12.34 -6.87 6.97
C TYR A 65 -13.46 -7.88 6.73
N GLY A 66 -13.73 -8.26 5.48
CA GLY A 66 -14.69 -9.33 5.18
C GLY A 66 -14.32 -10.69 5.77
N ILE A 67 -13.04 -10.95 6.06
CA ILE A 67 -12.58 -12.18 6.72
C ILE A 67 -12.54 -12.05 8.25
N MET A 68 -12.31 -10.84 8.75
CA MET A 68 -12.28 -10.55 10.20
C MET A 68 -13.68 -10.41 10.82
N THR A 69 -14.72 -10.33 9.99
CA THR A 69 -16.13 -10.26 10.41
C THR A 69 -16.60 -11.63 10.87
#